data_AF-A0A7Y2C6H8-F1
#
_entry.id   AF-A0A7Y2C6H8-F1
#
_cell.length_a   1.000
_cell.length_b   1.000
_cell.length_c   1.000
_cell.angle_alpha   90.00
_cell.angle_beta   90.00
_cell.angle_gamma   90.00
#
_symmetry.space_group_name_H-M   'P 1'
#
loop_
_entity.id
_entity.type
_entity.pdbx_description
1 polymer ?
#
loop_
_entity_poly.entity_id
_entity_poly.type
_entity_poly.pdbx_seq_one_letter_code
_entity_poly.pdbx_strand_id
1 'polypeptide(L)'
;MACTRCFHHWQGSLEEKRGGLDAAIQHYVQFTSAVDMFALPWIRGEEAMALFKLGSLYEQRGDIDEAIAAYTRMAERWKNADAVLQPQVAEAKRRIETLLDRKAREG
;
A
#
# COMPACT_ATOMS: atom_id res chain seq x y z
N MET A 1 18.30 14.86 11.52
CA MET A 1 17.94 13.43 11.40
C MET A 1 17.19 13.26 10.09
N ALA A 2 17.76 12.54 9.13
CA ALA A 2 17.01 12.17 7.94
C ALA A 2 15.90 11.19 8.36
N CYS A 3 14.67 11.46 7.96
CA CYS A 3 13.54 10.57 8.21
C CYS A 3 13.75 9.28 7.43
N THR A 4 14.25 8.22 8.09
CA THR A 4 14.50 6.90 7.46
C THR A 4 13.25 6.39 6.74
N ARG A 5 12.07 6.60 7.33
CA ARG A 5 10.77 6.30 6.71
C ARG A 5 10.58 7.05 5.38
N CYS A 6 10.84 8.35 5.33
CA CYS A 6 10.71 9.18 4.14
C CYS A 6 11.71 8.77 3.05
N PHE A 7 12.90 8.31 3.44
CA PHE A 7 13.87 7.70 2.52
C PHE A 7 13.30 6.44 1.86
N HIS A 8 12.68 5.54 2.63
CA HIS A 8 12.00 4.37 2.05
C HIS A 8 10.85 4.73 1.12
N HIS A 9 10.03 5.74 1.46
CA HIS A 9 8.98 6.22 0.56
C HIS A 9 9.56 6.72 -0.78
N TRP A 10 10.61 7.55 -0.72
CA TRP A 10 11.28 8.06 -1.91
C TRP A 10 11.90 6.93 -2.74
N GLN A 11 12.61 5.98 -2.12
CA GLN A 11 13.22 4.86 -2.83
C GLN A 11 12.18 3.94 -3.47
N GLY A 12 11.09 3.63 -2.79
CA GLY A 12 10.00 2.83 -3.37
C GLY A 12 9.44 3.46 -4.66
N SER A 13 9.24 4.78 -4.65
CA SER A 13 8.76 5.52 -5.82
C SER A 13 9.77 5.56 -6.99
N LEU A 14 11.07 5.51 -6.68
CA LEU A 14 12.14 5.51 -7.67
C LEU A 14 12.27 4.13 -8.32
N GLU A 15 12.23 3.07 -7.53
CA GLU A 15 12.32 1.69 -8.01
C GLU A 15 11.08 1.29 -8.84
N GLU A 16 9.90 1.76 -8.46
CA GLU A 16 8.69 1.63 -9.27
C GLU A 16 8.89 2.22 -10.68
N LYS A 17 9.48 3.42 -10.79
CA LYS A 17 9.80 4.05 -12.08
C LYS A 17 10.89 3.31 -12.86
N ARG A 18 11.76 2.57 -12.18
CA ARG A 18 12.82 1.76 -12.78
C ARG A 18 12.35 0.36 -13.18
N GLY A 19 11.12 -0.03 -12.82
CA GLY A 19 10.61 -1.38 -13.01
C GLY A 19 11.15 -2.40 -11.99
N GLY A 20 11.81 -1.94 -10.92
CA GLY A 20 12.33 -2.77 -9.83
C GLY A 20 11.21 -3.19 -8.88
N LEU A 21 10.37 -4.13 -9.32
CA LEU A 21 9.16 -4.54 -8.59
C LEU A 21 9.46 -5.03 -7.16
N ASP A 22 10.39 -5.96 -6.98
CA ASP A 22 10.74 -6.49 -5.65
C ASP A 22 11.41 -5.45 -4.76
N ALA A 23 12.27 -4.61 -5.33
CA ALA A 23 12.92 -3.52 -4.60
C ALA A 23 11.88 -2.49 -4.13
N ALA A 24 10.92 -2.12 -5.00
CA ALA A 24 9.82 -1.24 -4.65
C ALA A 24 8.97 -1.82 -3.51
N ILE A 25 8.62 -3.11 -3.57
CA ILE A 25 7.92 -3.82 -2.49
C ILE A 25 8.70 -3.71 -1.17
N GLN A 26 10.00 -4.01 -1.17
CA GLN A 26 10.81 -3.95 0.06
C GLN A 26 10.81 -2.56 0.69
N HIS A 27 10.96 -1.51 -0.13
CA HIS A 27 10.95 -0.13 0.36
C HIS A 27 9.56 0.28 0.89
N TYR A 28 8.47 -0.06 0.20
CA TYR A 28 7.12 0.24 0.70
C TYR A 28 6.73 -0.57 1.95
N VAL A 29 7.20 -1.81 2.08
CA VAL A 29 7.04 -2.59 3.32
C VAL A 29 7.75 -1.90 4.49
N GLN A 30 9.00 -1.46 4.30
CA GLN A 30 9.74 -0.75 5.35
C GLN A 30 9.11 0.61 5.70
N PHE A 31 8.51 1.28 4.72
CA PHE A 31 7.75 2.52 4.96
C PHE A 31 6.48 2.29 5.78
N THR A 32 5.76 1.19 5.54
CA THR A 32 4.46 0.90 6.15
C THR A 32 4.54 0.08 7.44
N SER A 33 5.69 -0.53 7.74
CA SER A 33 5.89 -1.38 8.94
C SER A 33 6.12 -0.59 10.22
N ALA A 34 6.50 0.69 10.14
CA ALA A 34 6.75 1.51 11.31
C ALA A 34 5.44 1.88 12.03
N VAL A 35 5.28 1.36 13.25
CA VAL A 35 4.26 1.80 14.21
C VAL A 35 4.69 3.17 14.74
N ASP A 36 4.12 4.22 14.16
CA ASP A 36 4.59 5.58 14.44
C ASP A 36 3.99 6.09 15.75
N MET A 37 4.78 6.06 16.82
CA MET A 37 4.48 6.71 18.11
C MET A 37 4.25 8.22 17.93
N PHE A 38 4.72 8.81 16.83
CA PHE A 38 4.55 10.22 16.47
C PHE A 38 3.94 10.36 15.08
N ALA A 39 2.86 9.61 14.79
CA ALA A 39 2.14 9.66 13.51
C ALA A 39 1.70 11.10 13.15
N LEU A 40 2.59 11.84 12.49
CA LEU A 40 2.34 13.19 12.04
C LEU A 40 1.20 13.17 11.01
N PRO A 41 0.24 14.11 11.08
CA PRO A 41 -0.93 14.11 10.21
C PRO A 41 -0.61 13.99 8.71
N TRP A 42 0.47 14.62 8.24
CA TRP A 42 0.92 14.57 6.85
C TRP A 42 1.49 13.21 6.40
N ILE A 43 2.04 12.39 7.31
CA ILE A 43 2.55 11.05 6.98
C ILE A 43 1.39 10.07 6.76
N ARG A 44 0.21 10.34 7.34
CA ARG A 44 -0.97 9.48 7.18
C ARG A 44 -1.47 9.45 5.73
N GLY A 45 -1.40 10.55 4.98
CA GLY A 45 -1.78 10.55 3.56
C GLY A 45 -0.83 9.68 2.72
N GLU A 46 0.48 9.85 2.92
CA GLU A 46 1.52 9.10 2.21
C GLU A 46 1.46 7.60 2.52
N GLU A 47 1.13 7.23 3.76
CA GLU A 47 0.94 5.83 4.16
C GLU A 47 -0.22 5.15 3.44
N ALA A 48 -1.34 5.86 3.26
CA ALA A 48 -2.47 5.35 2.49
C ALA A 48 -2.06 5.05 1.05
N MET A 49 -1.35 5.98 0.41
CA MET A 49 -0.86 5.83 -0.96
C MET A 49 0.15 4.68 -1.09
N ALA A 50 1.08 4.57 -0.14
CA ALA A 50 2.07 3.50 -0.16
C ALA A 50 1.44 2.12 0.02
N LEU A 51 0.44 1.96 0.89
CA LEU A 51 -0.28 0.69 1.05
C LEU A 51 -1.06 0.32 -0.21
N PHE A 52 -1.68 1.29 -0.88
CA PHE A 52 -2.36 1.06 -2.14
C PHE A 52 -1.37 0.58 -3.23
N LYS A 53 -0.22 1.26 -3.35
CA LYS A 53 0.84 0.85 -4.29
C LYS A 53 1.39 -0.53 -3.97
N LEU A 54 1.59 -0.83 -2.69
CA LEU A 54 2.06 -2.14 -2.25
C LEU A 54 1.09 -3.25 -2.69
N GLY A 55 -0.23 -3.04 -2.53
CA GLY A 55 -1.25 -3.95 -3.05
C GLY A 55 -1.13 -4.17 -4.56
N SER A 56 -0.99 -3.09 -5.33
CA SER A 56 -0.84 -3.19 -6.79
C SER A 56 0.46 -3.89 -7.21
N LEU A 57 1.55 -3.72 -6.47
CA LEU A 57 2.82 -4.39 -6.77
C LEU A 57 2.74 -5.89 -6.45
N TYR A 58 2.07 -6.27 -5.37
CA TYR A 58 1.81 -7.68 -5.08
C TYR A 58 0.89 -8.33 -6.13
N GLU A 59 -0.15 -7.62 -6.60
CA GLU A 59 -0.97 -8.10 -7.73
C GLU A 59 -0.12 -8.39 -8.98
N GLN A 60 0.79 -7.46 -9.32
CA GLN A 60 1.71 -7.61 -10.45
C GLN A 60 2.70 -8.77 -10.25
N ARG A 61 3.13 -9.03 -9.01
CA ARG A 61 3.97 -10.18 -8.67
C ARG A 61 3.23 -11.52 -8.75
N GLY A 62 1.91 -11.50 -8.61
CA GLY A 62 1.06 -12.69 -8.49
C GLY A 62 0.74 -13.09 -7.05
N ASP A 63 1.14 -12.28 -6.07
CA ASP A 63 0.94 -12.54 -4.64
C ASP A 63 -0.43 -12.01 -4.19
N ILE A 64 -1.46 -12.78 -4.52
CA ILE A 64 -2.86 -12.36 -4.34
C ILE A 64 -3.21 -12.12 -2.86
N ASP A 65 -2.67 -12.95 -1.95
CA ASP A 65 -2.97 -12.85 -0.52
C ASP A 65 -2.34 -11.60 0.11
N GLU A 66 -1.08 -11.31 -0.22
CA GLU A 66 -0.36 -10.11 0.19
C GLU A 66 -0.99 -8.85 -0.40
N ALA A 67 -1.48 -8.91 -1.65
CA ALA A 67 -2.20 -7.83 -2.28
C ALA A 67 -3.49 -7.49 -1.51
N ILE A 68 -4.32 -8.50 -1.22
CA ILE A 68 -5.55 -8.34 -0.43
C ILE A 68 -5.23 -7.77 0.96
N ALA A 69 -4.18 -8.28 1.62
CA ALA A 69 -3.78 -7.80 2.93
C ALA A 69 -3.36 -6.31 2.92
N ALA A 70 -2.59 -5.88 1.92
CA ALA A 70 -2.17 -4.48 1.79
C ALA A 70 -3.35 -3.54 1.54
N TYR A 71 -4.25 -3.89 0.63
CA TYR A 71 -5.47 -3.10 0.38
C TYR A 71 -6.40 -3.08 1.59
N THR A 72 -6.52 -4.18 2.32
CA THR A 72 -7.37 -4.27 3.51
C THR A 72 -6.86 -3.34 4.61
N ARG A 73 -5.54 -3.32 4.85
CA ARG A 73 -4.91 -2.39 5.80
C ARG A 73 -5.19 -0.93 5.42
N MET A 74 -5.14 -0.61 4.13
CA MET A 74 -5.49 0.73 3.63
C MET A 74 -6.98 1.04 3.87
N ALA A 75 -7.88 0.16 3.44
CA ALA A 75 -9.31 0.40 3.57
C ALA A 75 -9.74 0.55 5.04
N GLU A 76 -9.22 -0.28 5.95
CA GLU A 76 -9.57 -0.24 7.37
C GLU A 76 -9.03 1.00 8.08
N ARG A 77 -7.79 1.39 7.77
CA ARG A 77 -7.14 2.51 8.46
C ARG A 77 -7.65 3.87 7.98
N TRP A 78 -8.16 3.96 6.74
CA TRP A 78 -8.74 5.18 6.19
C TRP A 78 -10.26 5.14 5.99
N LYS A 79 -10.98 4.17 6.57
CA LYS A 79 -12.45 4.05 6.44
C LYS A 79 -13.23 5.30 6.87
N ASN A 80 -12.69 6.07 7.82
CA ASN A 80 -13.30 7.30 8.36
C ASN A 80 -12.44 8.55 8.10
N ALA A 81 -11.41 8.47 7.25
CA ALA A 81 -10.46 9.56 7.03
C ALA A 81 -10.94 10.56 5.97
N ASP A 82 -10.14 11.62 5.77
CA ASP A 82 -10.40 12.76 4.88
C ASP A 82 -11.03 12.36 3.54
N ALA A 83 -12.01 13.15 3.09
CA ALA A 83 -12.77 12.91 1.85
C ALA A 83 -11.88 12.71 0.61
N VAL A 84 -10.67 13.28 0.62
CA VAL A 84 -9.68 13.16 -0.47
C VAL A 84 -9.16 11.73 -0.65
N LEU A 85 -9.18 10.90 0.39
CA LEU A 85 -8.68 9.51 0.36
C LEU A 85 -9.80 8.48 0.13
N GLN A 86 -11.07 8.88 0.24
CA GLN A 86 -12.23 8.01 0.05
C GLN A 86 -12.28 7.35 -1.35
N PRO A 87 -11.91 8.03 -2.46
CA PRO A 87 -11.83 7.37 -3.76
C PRO A 87 -10.85 6.20 -3.79
N GLN A 88 -9.69 6.33 -3.14
CA GLN A 88 -8.69 5.27 -3.05
C GLN A 88 -9.14 4.14 -2.13
N VAL A 89 -9.88 4.43 -1.06
CA VAL A 89 -10.49 3.41 -0.20
C VAL A 89 -11.53 2.61 -0.99
N ALA A 90 -12.35 3.26 -1.79
CA ALA A 90 -13.31 2.59 -2.67
C ALA A 90 -12.59 1.72 -3.70
N GLU A 91 -11.53 2.22 -4.33
CA GLU A 91 -10.71 1.44 -5.26
C GLU A 91 -10.11 0.21 -4.60
N ALA A 92 -9.50 0.37 -3.42
CA ALA A 92 -8.91 -0.73 -2.66
C ALA A 92 -9.94 -1.83 -2.38
N LYS A 93 -11.17 -1.46 -2.00
CA LYS A 93 -12.28 -2.40 -1.79
C LYS A 93 -12.67 -3.15 -3.07
N ARG A 94 -12.81 -2.44 -4.20
CA ARG A 94 -13.10 -3.09 -5.50
C ARG A 94 -12.00 -4.07 -5.92
N ARG A 95 -10.74 -3.72 -5.65
CA ARG A 95 -9.59 -4.59 -5.91
C ARG A 95 -9.64 -5.84 -5.05
N ILE A 96 -9.92 -5.70 -3.75
CA ILE A 96 -10.10 -6.83 -2.83
C ILE A 96 -11.17 -7.79 -3.34
N GLU A 97 -12.35 -7.29 -3.72
CA GLU A 97 -13.44 -8.12 -4.26
C GLU A 97 -12.99 -8.88 -5.52
N THR A 98 -12.35 -8.18 -6.46
CA THR A 98 -11.83 -8.78 -7.70
C THR A 98 -10.80 -9.89 -7.42
N LEU A 99 -9.91 -9.67 -6.45
CA LEU A 99 -8.86 -10.62 -6.09
C LEU A 99 -9.41 -11.82 -5.33
N LEU A 100 -10.40 -11.62 -4.46
CA LEU A 100 -11.10 -12.70 -3.77
C LEU A 100 -11.86 -13.59 -4.77
N ASP A 101 -12.56 -12.98 -5.72
CA ASP A 101 -13.23 -13.71 -6.81
C ASP A 101 -12.23 -14.50 -7.67
N ARG A 102 -11.07 -13.90 -7.97
CA ARG A 102 -10.00 -14.59 -8.69
C ARG A 102 -9.50 -15.79 -7.89
N LYS A 103 -9.20 -15.62 -6.61
CA LYS A 103 -8.77 -16.71 -5.71
C LYS A 103 -9.81 -17.83 -5.63
N ALA A 104 -11.10 -17.49 -5.59
CA ALA A 104 -12.18 -18.46 -5.54
C ALA A 104 -12.36 -19.26 -6.85
N ARG A 105 -11.88 -18.76 -7.99
CA ARG A 105 -11.89 -19.47 -9.27
C ARG A 105 -10.65 -20.33 -9.50
N GLU A 106 -9.54 -20.00 -8.83
CA GLU A 106 -8.24 -20.67 -8.97
C GLU A 106 -8.02 -21.79 -7.95
N GLY A 107 -8.84 -21.86 -6.89
CA GLY A 107 -8.86 -22.95 -5.90
C GLY A 107 -9.96 -23.97 -6.13
#